data_AF-A0A8X7N4R1-F1
#
_entry.id   AF-A0A8X7N4R1-F1
#
_cell.length_a   1.000
_cell.length_b   1.000
_cell.length_c   1.000
_cell.angle_alpha   90.00
_cell.angle_beta   90.00
_cell.angle_gamma   90.00
#
_symmetry.space_group_name_H-M   'P 1'
#
loop_
_entity.id
_entity.type
_entity.pdbx_description
1 polymer ?
#
loop_
_entity_poly.entity_id
_entity_poly.type
_entity_poly.pdbx_seq_one_letter_code
_entity_poly.pdbx_strand_id
1 'polypeptide(L)'
;MEEPDSSNSRITPDGHYFLWKGRQLWRCTNPNLSKEDKKALTSELMAARRAVYKAGKAGKGKGAEQKALLAAARARVQKAKEGLGERGPVWWDEEKEGRAVDRMHPKNTQYKEWAENLDAYKEEGTAKKRKGSQADEEFVPAPTRVTRSGSKRQRTGNEPEPSGNEPGPSTRVKAEGDGR
;
A
#
# COMPACT_ATOMS: atom_id res chain seq x y z
N MET A 1 16.40 38.67 -1.04
CA MET A 1 16.34 37.78 -2.20
C MET A 1 16.14 36.39 -1.63
N GLU A 2 14.89 35.96 -1.46
CA GLU A 2 14.62 34.62 -0.95
C GLU A 2 14.93 33.64 -2.07
N GLU A 3 15.98 32.83 -1.87
CA GLU A 3 16.29 31.67 -2.70
C GLU A 3 15.02 30.81 -2.84
N PRO A 4 14.59 30.40 -4.05
CA PRO A 4 13.42 29.55 -4.19
C PRO A 4 13.72 28.22 -3.51
N ASP A 5 12.90 27.89 -2.52
CA ASP A 5 12.94 26.62 -1.82
C ASP A 5 13.01 25.47 -2.84
N SER A 6 14.14 24.76 -2.85
CA SER A 6 14.44 23.64 -3.76
C SER A 6 13.40 22.52 -3.70
N SER A 7 12.48 22.57 -2.73
CA SER A 7 11.31 21.69 -2.62
C SER A 7 10.27 21.84 -3.74
N ASN A 8 10.21 23.00 -4.43
CA ASN A 8 9.26 23.26 -5.54
C ASN A 8 9.64 22.64 -6.89
N SER A 9 10.82 22.02 -7.00
CA SER A 9 11.29 21.40 -8.24
C SER A 9 10.45 20.19 -8.71
N ARG A 10 9.54 19.66 -7.88
CA ARG A 10 8.74 18.47 -8.21
C ARG A 10 7.27 18.75 -8.51
N ILE A 11 6.86 20.02 -8.55
CA ILE A 11 5.50 20.43 -8.87
C ILE A 11 5.40 20.78 -10.36
N THR A 12 4.31 20.39 -11.00
CA THR A 12 4.06 20.71 -12.41
C THR A 12 3.95 22.23 -12.62
N PRO A 13 4.22 22.76 -13.83
CA PRO A 13 4.22 24.21 -14.07
C PRO A 13 2.89 24.90 -13.76
N ASP A 14 1.78 24.18 -13.89
CA ASP A 14 0.42 24.62 -13.56
C ASP A 14 0.06 24.45 -12.07
N GLY A 15 0.90 23.80 -11.27
CA GLY A 15 0.66 23.57 -9.85
C GLY A 15 -0.33 22.44 -9.53
N HIS A 16 -0.91 21.77 -10.54
CA HIS A 16 -1.95 20.76 -10.35
C HIS A 16 -1.44 19.46 -9.73
N TYR A 17 -0.20 19.08 -10.03
CA TYR A 17 0.39 17.81 -9.63
C TYR A 17 1.79 17.97 -9.06
N PHE A 18 2.21 16.97 -8.29
CA PHE A 18 3.59 16.78 -7.91
C PHE A 18 4.06 15.35 -8.23
N LEU A 19 5.36 15.20 -8.47
CA LEU A 19 5.98 13.91 -8.76
C LEU A 19 6.35 13.16 -7.47
N TRP A 20 5.64 12.08 -7.18
CA TRP A 20 5.93 11.21 -6.04
C TRP A 20 6.92 10.11 -6.42
N LYS A 21 8.00 9.98 -5.64
CA LYS A 21 9.07 8.97 -5.80
C LYS A 21 9.61 8.87 -7.23
N GLY A 22 9.66 9.98 -7.95
CA GLY A 22 10.19 10.02 -9.31
C GLY A 22 9.35 9.32 -10.37
N ARG A 23 8.14 8.83 -10.04
CA ARG A 23 7.42 7.88 -10.91
C ARG A 23 5.97 8.23 -11.22
N GLN A 24 5.25 8.80 -10.26
CA GLN A 24 3.79 8.91 -10.36
C GLN A 24 3.34 10.32 -9.99
N LEU A 25 2.42 10.87 -10.78
CA LEU A 25 1.80 12.16 -10.52
C LEU A 25 0.75 12.01 -9.43
N TRP A 26 0.78 12.92 -8.47
CA TRP A 26 -0.23 13.02 -7.42
C TRP A 26 -0.79 14.43 -7.43
N ARG A 27 -2.12 14.54 -7.33
CA ARG A 27 -2.78 15.84 -7.30
C ARG A 27 -2.39 16.64 -6.06
N CYS A 28 -2.12 17.92 -6.23
CA CYS A 28 -1.89 18.87 -5.16
C CYS A 28 -3.18 19.21 -4.40
N THR A 29 -3.02 19.68 -3.17
CA THR A 29 -4.11 20.31 -2.40
C THR A 29 -4.61 21.54 -3.15
N ASN A 30 -5.93 21.74 -3.19
CA ASN A 30 -6.56 22.92 -3.79
C ASN A 30 -5.99 24.21 -3.16
N PRO A 31 -5.31 25.06 -3.94
CA PRO A 31 -4.72 26.30 -3.43
C PRO A 31 -5.78 27.36 -3.06
N ASN A 32 -7.01 27.22 -3.56
CA ASN A 32 -8.11 28.16 -3.33
C ASN A 32 -8.84 27.93 -1.99
N LEU A 33 -8.41 26.96 -1.18
CA LEU A 33 -8.95 26.75 0.16
C LEU A 33 -8.50 27.84 1.12
N SER A 34 -9.40 28.28 1.99
CA SER A 34 -9.04 29.15 3.11
C SER A 34 -8.00 28.48 4.02
N LYS A 35 -7.20 29.27 4.74
CA LYS A 35 -6.19 28.72 5.66
C LYS A 35 -6.87 27.91 6.77
N GLU A 36 -8.04 28.36 7.20
CA GLU A 36 -8.89 27.76 8.22
C GLU A 36 -9.40 26.39 7.75
N ASP A 37 -9.97 26.30 6.54
CA ASP A 37 -10.48 25.05 5.98
C ASP A 37 -9.35 24.06 5.73
N LYS A 38 -8.22 24.53 5.16
CA LYS A 38 -7.03 23.70 4.95
C LYS A 38 -6.53 23.12 6.28
N LYS A 39 -6.49 23.93 7.34
CA LYS A 39 -6.09 23.48 8.69
C LYS A 39 -7.08 22.47 9.26
N ALA A 40 -8.39 22.73 9.16
CA ALA A 40 -9.43 21.84 9.64
C ALA A 40 -9.39 20.47 8.95
N LEU A 41 -9.32 20.47 7.61
CA LEU A 41 -9.23 19.26 6.80
C LEU A 41 -7.94 18.47 7.04
N THR A 42 -6.81 19.16 7.20
CA THR A 42 -5.53 18.53 7.55
C THR A 42 -5.60 17.87 8.93
N SER A 43 -6.22 18.55 9.91
CA SER A 43 -6.44 17.99 11.25
C SER A 43 -7.30 16.73 11.20
N GLU A 44 -8.41 16.77 10.47
CA GLU A 44 -9.31 15.63 10.27
C GLU A 44 -8.60 14.48 9.55
N LEU A 45 -7.78 14.76 8.53
CA LEU A 45 -6.98 13.76 7.84
C LEU A 45 -6.01 13.05 8.79
N MET A 46 -5.33 13.79 9.66
CA MET A 46 -4.42 13.21 10.64
C MET A 46 -5.17 12.39 11.70
N ALA A 47 -6.35 12.87 12.15
CA ALA A 47 -7.21 12.12 13.06
C ALA A 47 -7.68 10.79 12.44
N ALA A 48 -8.12 10.83 11.17
CA ALA A 48 -8.55 9.65 10.43
C ALA A 48 -7.40 8.65 10.21
N ARG A 49 -6.19 9.12 9.87
CA ARG A 49 -4.99 8.27 9.75
C ARG A 49 -4.64 7.57 11.08
N ARG A 50 -4.71 8.30 12.19
CA ARG A 50 -4.53 7.71 13.54
C ARG A 50 -5.60 6.64 13.82
N ALA A 51 -6.85 6.87 13.44
CA ALA A 51 -7.92 5.89 13.60
C ALA A 51 -7.68 4.62 12.75
N VAL A 52 -7.21 4.76 11.51
CA VAL A 52 -6.81 3.62 10.67
C VAL A 52 -5.70 2.81 11.33
N TYR A 53 -4.67 3.46 11.86
CA TYR A 53 -3.58 2.80 12.55
C TYR A 53 -4.06 2.05 13.80
N LYS A 54 -4.89 2.69 14.65
CA LYS A 54 -5.47 2.07 15.84
C LYS A 54 -6.32 0.84 15.48
N ALA A 55 -7.23 0.97 14.51
CA ALA A 55 -8.08 -0.12 14.05
C ALA A 55 -7.26 -1.28 13.46
N GLY A 56 -6.15 -0.99 12.77
CA GLY A 56 -5.23 -2.00 12.23
C GLY A 56 -4.37 -2.70 13.29
N LYS A 57 -4.03 -2.01 14.39
CA LYS A 57 -3.20 -2.56 15.48
C LYS A 57 -3.97 -3.40 16.49
N ALA A 58 -5.29 -3.28 16.58
CA ALA A 58 -6.15 -3.94 17.57
C ALA A 58 -6.16 -5.50 17.53
N GLY A 59 -5.26 -6.15 16.80
CA GLY A 59 -4.88 -7.54 17.07
C GLY A 59 -5.82 -8.60 16.47
N LYS A 60 -5.32 -9.83 16.46
CA LYS A 60 -5.79 -10.96 15.66
C LYS A 60 -7.15 -11.48 16.14
N GLY A 61 -8.17 -11.11 15.38
CA GLY A 61 -9.52 -11.66 15.45
C GLY A 61 -10.38 -10.80 14.55
N LYS A 62 -10.35 -11.06 13.24
CA LYS A 62 -10.98 -10.26 12.18
C LYS A 62 -12.52 -10.28 12.28
N GLY A 63 -13.07 -9.84 13.41
CA GLY A 63 -14.49 -9.68 13.63
C GLY A 63 -15.06 -8.63 12.69
N ALA A 64 -16.37 -8.72 12.44
CA ALA A 64 -17.09 -7.77 11.59
C ALA A 64 -16.93 -6.31 12.08
N GLU A 65 -16.90 -6.11 13.40
CA GLU A 65 -16.73 -4.79 14.03
C GLU A 65 -15.39 -4.12 13.65
N GLN A 66 -14.27 -4.84 13.76
CA GLN A 66 -12.96 -4.27 13.41
C GLN A 66 -12.89 -3.88 11.93
N LYS A 67 -13.48 -4.70 11.05
CA LYS A 67 -13.58 -4.37 9.62
C LYS A 67 -14.42 -3.11 9.39
N ALA A 68 -15.54 -2.96 10.10
CA ALA A 68 -16.39 -1.78 10.04
C ALA A 68 -15.64 -0.53 10.53
N LEU A 69 -14.92 -0.60 11.65
CA LEU A 69 -14.10 0.50 12.17
C LEU A 69 -13.00 0.91 11.16
N LEU A 70 -12.32 -0.05 10.55
CA LEU A 70 -11.30 0.21 9.54
C LEU A 70 -11.91 0.85 8.28
N ALA A 71 -13.07 0.37 7.83
CA ALA A 71 -13.79 0.93 6.70
C ALA A 71 -14.22 2.38 6.98
N ALA A 72 -14.80 2.65 8.14
CA ALA A 72 -15.19 3.99 8.56
C ALA A 72 -13.99 4.95 8.64
N ALA A 73 -12.87 4.50 9.21
CA ALA A 73 -11.66 5.31 9.28
C ALA A 73 -11.08 5.62 7.89
N ARG A 74 -11.10 4.65 6.96
CA ARG A 74 -10.68 4.87 5.56
C ARG A 74 -11.62 5.80 4.81
N ALA A 75 -12.93 5.73 5.06
CA ALA A 75 -13.91 6.65 4.49
C ALA A 75 -13.65 8.09 4.96
N ARG A 76 -13.32 8.30 6.24
CA ARG A 76 -12.90 9.62 6.75
C ARG A 76 -11.64 10.15 6.07
N VAL A 77 -10.64 9.29 5.82
CA VAL A 77 -9.45 9.67 5.05
C VAL A 77 -9.82 10.12 3.64
N GLN A 78 -10.70 9.36 2.95
CA GLN A 78 -11.14 9.72 1.61
C GLN A 78 -11.87 11.07 1.61
N LYS A 79 -12.85 11.25 2.50
CA LYS A 79 -13.61 12.51 2.62
C LYS A 79 -12.71 13.71 2.90
N ALA A 80 -11.73 13.58 3.81
CA ALA A 80 -10.79 14.65 4.09
C ALA A 80 -9.92 14.99 2.87
N LYS A 81 -9.49 13.98 2.10
CA LYS A 81 -8.69 14.19 0.88
C LYS A 81 -9.50 14.80 -0.27
N GLU A 82 -10.77 14.44 -0.39
CA GLU A 82 -11.70 15.07 -1.32
C GLU A 82 -11.93 16.53 -0.95
N GLY A 83 -12.14 16.83 0.33
CA GLY A 83 -12.24 18.22 0.81
C GLY A 83 -10.97 19.04 0.57
N LEU A 84 -9.79 18.41 0.67
CA LEU A 84 -8.51 19.04 0.30
C LEU A 84 -8.34 19.20 -1.22
N GLY A 85 -9.18 18.59 -2.04
CA GLY A 85 -9.04 18.58 -3.49
C GLY A 85 -7.94 17.64 -4.02
N GLU A 86 -7.34 16.80 -3.17
CA GLU A 86 -6.35 15.78 -3.58
C GLU A 86 -7.02 14.62 -4.34
N ARG A 87 -8.35 14.47 -4.18
CA ARG A 87 -9.17 13.39 -4.74
C ARG A 87 -10.55 13.91 -5.13
N GLY A 88 -11.29 13.12 -5.88
CA GLY A 88 -12.62 13.48 -6.35
C GLY A 88 -12.57 14.45 -7.54
N PRO A 89 -13.61 15.29 -7.71
CA PRO A 89 -13.62 16.32 -8.74
C PRO A 89 -12.36 17.19 -8.69
N VAL A 90 -11.88 17.61 -9.85
CA VAL A 90 -10.77 18.56 -9.93
C VAL A 90 -11.21 19.95 -9.47
N TRP A 91 -10.25 20.75 -9.04
CA TRP A 91 -10.47 22.14 -8.60
C TRP A 91 -10.07 23.16 -9.68
N TRP A 92 -9.67 22.69 -10.86
CA TRP A 92 -9.40 23.49 -12.06
C TRP A 92 -10.42 23.17 -13.16
N ASP A 93 -10.39 23.96 -14.23
CA ASP A 93 -11.26 23.77 -15.38
C ASP A 93 -10.66 22.73 -16.34
N GLU A 94 -11.26 21.54 -16.46
CA GLU A 94 -10.76 20.49 -17.35
C GLU A 94 -10.87 20.83 -18.84
N GLU A 95 -11.79 21.71 -19.23
CA GLU A 95 -11.94 22.14 -20.62
C GLU A 95 -10.79 23.06 -21.03
N LYS A 96 -10.39 23.95 -20.11
CA LYS A 96 -9.33 24.93 -20.35
C LYS A 96 -7.92 24.39 -20.07
N GLU A 97 -7.76 23.60 -19.02
CA GLU A 97 -6.44 23.24 -18.47
C GLU A 97 -6.11 21.74 -18.65
N GLY A 98 -7.07 20.98 -19.17
CA GLY A 98 -6.90 19.59 -19.54
C GLY A 98 -7.41 18.60 -18.50
N ARG A 99 -7.56 17.35 -18.96
CA ARG A 99 -8.12 16.26 -18.14
C ARG A 99 -7.24 15.86 -16.99
N ALA A 100 -7.89 15.38 -15.93
CA ALA A 100 -7.23 14.83 -14.77
C ALA A 100 -6.37 13.59 -15.07
N VAL A 101 -5.10 13.64 -14.70
CA VAL A 101 -4.12 12.54 -14.81
C VAL A 101 -3.59 12.08 -13.44
N ASP A 102 -4.42 12.15 -12.40
CA ASP A 102 -4.04 11.72 -11.05
C ASP A 102 -3.62 10.23 -11.01
N ARG A 103 -2.52 9.94 -10.31
CA ARG A 103 -1.89 8.62 -10.19
C ARG A 103 -1.36 8.03 -11.50
N MET A 104 -1.24 8.83 -12.56
CA MET A 104 -0.62 8.40 -13.81
C MET A 104 0.90 8.59 -13.80
N HIS A 105 1.59 7.85 -14.66
CA HIS A 105 3.02 8.06 -14.91
C HIS A 105 3.22 9.24 -15.87
N PRO A 106 4.16 10.18 -15.63
CA PRO A 106 4.33 11.37 -16.46
C PRO A 106 4.42 11.10 -17.96
N LYS A 107 5.17 10.06 -18.35
CA LYS A 107 5.30 9.59 -19.75
C LYS A 107 3.98 9.35 -20.52
N ASN A 108 2.87 9.09 -19.81
CA ASN A 108 1.55 8.84 -20.40
C ASN A 108 0.64 10.09 -20.33
N THR A 109 1.22 11.27 -20.11
CA THR A 109 0.51 12.52 -19.83
C THR A 109 1.19 13.70 -20.52
N GLN A 110 0.53 14.86 -20.53
CA GLN A 110 1.10 16.12 -21.01
C GLN A 110 2.36 16.57 -20.24
N TYR A 111 2.61 16.03 -19.05
CA TYR A 111 3.77 16.38 -18.22
C TYR A 111 5.02 15.54 -18.52
N LYS A 112 5.07 14.81 -19.64
CA LYS A 112 6.22 13.97 -20.00
C LYS A 112 7.51 14.79 -20.08
N GLU A 113 7.54 15.83 -20.91
CA GLU A 113 8.73 16.63 -21.16
C GLU A 113 9.19 17.37 -19.90
N TRP A 114 8.24 17.89 -19.12
CA TRP A 114 8.51 18.47 -17.81
C TRP A 114 9.21 17.46 -16.88
N ALA A 115 8.67 16.24 -16.77
CA ALA A 115 9.24 15.23 -15.88
C ALA A 115 10.64 14.79 -16.34
N GLU A 116 10.90 14.69 -17.64
CA GLU A 116 12.22 14.34 -18.20
C GLU A 116 13.32 15.32 -17.80
N ASN A 117 12.97 16.57 -17.48
CA ASN A 117 13.92 17.57 -17.00
C ASN A 117 14.24 17.45 -15.50
N LEU A 118 13.48 16.66 -14.74
CA LEU A 118 13.69 16.49 -13.29
C LEU A 118 14.71 15.39 -12.98
N ASP A 119 15.73 15.72 -12.18
CA ASP A 119 16.70 14.73 -11.71
C ASP A 119 16.01 13.58 -10.94
N ALA A 120 14.98 13.91 -10.16
CA ALA A 120 14.18 12.93 -9.43
C ALA A 120 13.48 11.89 -10.33
N TYR A 121 13.20 12.22 -11.60
CA TYR A 121 12.61 11.31 -12.58
C TYR A 121 13.69 10.47 -13.29
N LYS A 122 14.86 11.06 -13.56
CA LYS A 122 16.00 10.39 -14.22
C LYS A 122 16.59 9.27 -13.36
N GLU A 123 16.74 9.47 -12.06
CA GLU A 123 17.31 8.51 -11.11
C GLU A 123 16.50 7.19 -11.00
N GLU A 124 15.18 7.21 -11.25
CA GLU A 124 14.34 5.99 -11.21
C GLU A 124 14.52 5.13 -12.47
N GLY A 125 14.66 5.77 -13.63
CA GLY A 125 14.93 5.09 -14.90
C GLY A 125 16.29 4.38 -14.94
N THR A 126 17.30 4.92 -14.25
CA THR A 126 18.65 4.35 -14.17
C THR A 126 18.76 3.23 -13.13
N ALA A 127 18.07 3.34 -11.99
CA ALA A 127 18.07 2.32 -10.93
C ALA A 127 17.58 0.94 -11.42
N LYS A 128 16.66 0.92 -12.40
CA LYS A 128 16.16 -0.33 -13.00
C LYS A 128 17.18 -1.04 -13.89
N LYS A 129 18.16 -0.30 -14.44
CA LYS A 129 19.22 -0.84 -15.31
C LYS A 129 20.36 -1.51 -14.52
N ARG A 130 20.54 -1.16 -13.24
CA ARG A 130 21.58 -1.75 -12.36
C ARG A 130 21.21 -3.13 -11.81
N LYS A 131 19.97 -3.58 -11.97
CA LYS A 131 19.48 -4.89 -11.51
C LYS A 131 19.53 -5.90 -12.65
N GLY A 132 20.71 -6.07 -13.24
CA GLY A 132 20.89 -6.92 -14.42
C GLY A 132 22.23 -6.77 -15.13
N SER A 133 23.33 -6.61 -14.38
CA SER A 133 24.69 -6.84 -14.92
C SER A 133 25.66 -6.99 -13.75
N GLN A 134 25.69 -8.19 -13.15
CA GLN A 134 26.87 -8.64 -12.44
C GLN A 134 27.53 -9.65 -13.37
N ALA A 135 28.32 -9.12 -14.31
CA ALA A 135 29.30 -9.91 -15.04
C ALA A 135 30.63 -9.75 -14.30
N ASP A 136 31.27 -10.89 -14.09
CA ASP A 136 32.68 -11.09 -13.79
C ASP A 136 33.16 -10.72 -12.38
N GLU A 137 32.84 -11.59 -11.41
CA GLU A 137 33.81 -11.91 -10.35
C GLU A 137 34.17 -13.40 -10.41
N GLU A 138 35.47 -13.60 -10.54
CA GLU A 138 36.22 -14.84 -10.70
C GLU A 138 35.89 -15.84 -9.57
N PHE A 139 35.16 -16.91 -9.90
CA PHE A 139 34.88 -18.00 -8.96
C PHE A 139 36.14 -18.85 -8.76
N VAL A 140 36.90 -18.58 -7.71
CA VAL A 140 37.97 -19.45 -7.22
C VAL A 140 37.36 -20.44 -6.22
N PRO A 141 37.33 -21.77 -6.49
CA PRO A 141 36.76 -22.71 -5.53
C PRO A 141 37.71 -22.91 -4.32
N ALA A 142 37.16 -22.79 -3.11
CA ALA A 142 37.87 -23.05 -1.85
C ALA A 142 38.16 -24.56 -1.65
N PRO A 143 39.26 -24.95 -0.97
CA PRO A 143 39.61 -26.35 -0.78
C PRO A 143 38.67 -27.06 0.20
N THR A 144 38.23 -28.26 -0.20
CA THR A 144 37.39 -29.18 0.56
C THR A 144 38.02 -29.57 1.91
N ARG A 145 37.32 -29.26 3.01
CA ARG A 145 37.68 -29.70 4.36
C ARG A 145 37.15 -31.10 4.63
N VAL A 146 38.06 -32.07 4.77
CA VAL A 146 37.76 -33.40 5.32
C VAL A 146 37.48 -33.27 6.82
N THR A 147 36.31 -33.73 7.27
CA THR A 147 36.04 -33.97 8.71
C THR A 147 35.60 -35.41 8.93
N ARG A 148 36.30 -36.07 9.85
CA ARG A 148 36.15 -37.47 10.27
C ARG A 148 35.13 -37.58 11.42
N SER A 149 34.28 -38.60 11.31
CA SER A 149 33.63 -39.43 12.36
C SER A 149 32.60 -38.80 13.31
N GLY A 150 31.47 -39.52 13.47
CA GLY A 150 30.52 -39.31 14.57
C GLY A 150 29.22 -40.10 14.44
N SER A 151 29.28 -41.40 14.75
CA SER A 151 28.15 -42.34 14.90
C SER A 151 27.10 -41.89 15.94
N LYS A 152 25.78 -41.95 15.62
CA LYS A 152 24.81 -42.73 16.43
C LYS A 152 23.38 -42.83 15.86
N ARG A 153 22.89 -44.08 15.87
CA ARG A 153 21.54 -44.61 16.13
C ARG A 153 20.41 -44.41 15.11
N GLN A 154 20.02 -45.58 14.59
CA GLN A 154 18.84 -45.92 13.81
C GLN A 154 17.54 -45.62 14.56
N ARG A 155 16.55 -45.10 13.82
CA ARG A 155 15.13 -45.15 14.18
C ARG A 155 14.41 -45.82 13.01
N THR A 156 14.00 -47.07 13.20
CA THR A 156 13.23 -47.86 12.24
C THR A 156 11.79 -47.34 12.19
N GLY A 157 11.31 -47.00 11.00
CA GLY A 157 9.88 -46.96 10.70
C GLY A 157 9.50 -48.19 9.89
N ASN A 158 8.34 -48.77 10.18
CA ASN A 158 7.49 -49.39 9.17
C ASN A 158 6.04 -49.45 9.69
N GLU A 159 5.12 -48.92 8.88
CA GLU A 159 3.65 -49.03 8.86
C GLU A 159 3.20 -50.46 8.45
N PRO A 160 1.90 -50.79 8.13
CA PRO A 160 0.58 -50.14 8.37
C PRO A 160 -0.56 -51.09 8.86
N GLU A 161 -1.69 -50.50 9.32
CA GLU A 161 -3.17 -50.79 9.13
C GLU A 161 -3.76 -52.25 9.22
N PRO A 162 -5.09 -52.50 9.17
CA PRO A 162 -6.31 -51.75 9.60
C PRO A 162 -7.31 -52.64 10.40
N SER A 163 -8.53 -52.12 10.66
CA SER A 163 -9.82 -52.79 10.98
C SER A 163 -10.37 -52.28 12.32
N GLY A 164 -11.52 -51.62 12.43
CA GLY A 164 -12.76 -51.75 11.69
C GLY A 164 -13.86 -51.96 12.75
N ASN A 165 -14.79 -51.02 12.91
CA ASN A 165 -16.23 -51.21 12.78
C ASN A 165 -17.01 -49.96 13.25
N GLU A 166 -18.04 -49.65 12.50
CA GLU A 166 -19.00 -48.53 12.58
C GLU A 166 -20.12 -48.79 13.65
N PRO A 167 -21.34 -48.21 13.58
CA PRO A 167 -21.73 -46.79 13.71
C PRO A 167 -22.92 -46.53 14.70
N GLY A 168 -23.09 -45.25 15.05
CA GLY A 168 -24.40 -44.55 15.08
C GLY A 168 -25.13 -44.36 16.44
N PRO A 169 -26.23 -43.58 16.49
CA PRO A 169 -26.69 -42.56 15.56
C PRO A 169 -26.99 -41.18 16.20
N SER A 170 -27.13 -40.21 15.30
CA SER A 170 -27.62 -38.84 15.48
C SER A 170 -29.16 -38.77 15.49
N THR A 171 -29.69 -37.60 15.88
CA THR A 171 -31.08 -37.07 15.76
C THR A 171 -32.05 -37.40 16.89
N ARG A 172 -33.10 -36.64 17.27
CA ARG A 172 -33.55 -35.23 17.22
C ARG A 172 -34.98 -35.24 17.84
N VAL A 173 -35.42 -34.16 18.48
CA VAL A 173 -36.81 -33.75 18.86
C VAL A 173 -37.78 -34.72 19.58
N LYS A 174 -38.31 -34.27 20.73
CA LYS A 174 -39.75 -33.94 20.89
C LYS A 174 -39.97 -33.13 22.18
N ALA A 175 -40.57 -31.95 22.03
CA ALA A 175 -41.18 -31.20 23.12
C ALA A 175 -42.64 -31.66 23.20
N GLU A 176 -43.07 -32.11 24.36
CA GLU A 176 -44.47 -32.37 24.66
C GLU A 176 -45.11 -31.08 25.20
N GLY A 177 -46.14 -30.61 24.48
CA GLY A 177 -47.13 -29.69 24.99
C GLY A 177 -48.44 -30.45 25.09
N ASP A 178 -48.98 -30.53 26.30
CA ASP A 178 -50.34 -30.94 26.67
C ASP A 178 -50.73 -29.90 27.76
N GLY A 179 -51.83 -29.16 27.71
CA GLY A 179 -53.08 -29.43 27.03
C GLY A 179 -54.20 -29.75 28.03
N ARG A 180 -54.40 -28.93 29.08
CA ARG A 180 -55.70 -28.65 29.73
C ARG A 180 -55.60 -27.53 30.76
#